data_AF-A0A7Y9HNQ9-F1
#
_entry.id   AF-A0A7Y9HNQ9-F1
#
_cell.length_a   1.000
_cell.length_b   1.000
_cell.length_c   1.000
_cell.angle_alpha   90.00
_cell.angle_beta   90.00
_cell.angle_gamma   90.00
#
_symmetry.space_group_name_H-M   'P 1'
#
loop_
_entity.id
_entity.type
_entity.pdbx_description
1 polymer ?
#
loop_
_entity_poly.entity_id
_entity_poly.type
_entity_poly.pdbx_seq_one_letter_code
_entity_poly.pdbx_strand_id
1 'polypeptide(L)'
;MPKNKRPVPRKSANSPELKDEQQTTELCALALDLADESAGADIVAASTREELAQKHIDFQRLLRRLLAQGKNEVLYGAIELAREESLDGYRYLRNAVEEGAANLILRRDNAPDLEIDAFAIPVFVHSQGGLDPAADFQDSDAYEALLHSFTDAGLESPKAQVVLVSHAYDLSEMARITYGQLQAMVREAAHSLTDKKIAAAPALERSLAAGWSATSFGPDDTAVELRFLLGFAMKRADDAFYKVPAGEKAADAYFAKRAAAYQKWTEQHAPLVARCLGRARGANPALTLNFLYQDLFFGARAQGQAEYDMLGLLSTLNQALAGHDPAALRAVIAPGGDDDEPALRVQLSHGDTVLVSVDKPLDPAAALDLALEDLADALSSLGVTDMSVSEDPLP
;
A
#
# COMPACT_ATOMS: atom_id res chain seq x y z
N MET A 1 -23.01 -7.04 66.58
CA MET A 1 -21.80 -6.41 65.97
C MET A 1 -20.80 -7.49 65.59
N PRO A 2 -19.96 -7.30 64.57
CA PRO A 2 -20.26 -7.38 63.14
C PRO A 2 -19.89 -8.75 62.53
N LYS A 3 -20.70 -9.22 61.57
CA LYS A 3 -20.35 -10.37 60.72
C LYS A 3 -19.27 -9.91 59.73
N ASN A 4 -18.00 -10.25 59.99
CA ASN A 4 -16.91 -10.07 59.04
C ASN A 4 -17.18 -10.91 57.78
N LYS A 5 -17.77 -10.29 56.75
CA LYS A 5 -17.72 -10.80 55.39
C LYS A 5 -16.26 -10.68 54.93
N ARG A 6 -15.56 -11.81 54.88
CA ARG A 6 -14.29 -11.89 54.14
C ARG A 6 -14.56 -11.43 52.70
N PRO A 7 -13.71 -10.58 52.10
CA PRO A 7 -13.85 -10.24 50.70
C PRO A 7 -13.75 -11.53 49.89
N VAL A 8 -14.75 -11.80 49.05
CA VAL A 8 -14.67 -12.87 48.05
C VAL A 8 -13.47 -12.53 47.16
N PRO A 9 -12.55 -13.48 46.86
CA PRO A 9 -11.47 -13.23 45.93
C PRO A 9 -12.08 -12.80 44.60
N ARG A 10 -11.74 -11.61 44.11
CA ARG A 10 -12.05 -11.23 42.72
C ARG A 10 -11.36 -12.29 41.86
N LYS A 11 -12.13 -13.12 41.16
CA LYS A 11 -11.63 -13.84 39.98
C LYS A 11 -10.97 -12.78 39.10
N SER A 12 -9.65 -12.87 38.93
CA SER A 12 -8.93 -12.17 37.88
C SER A 12 -9.41 -12.75 36.55
N ALA A 13 -10.56 -12.27 36.08
CA ALA A 13 -11.09 -12.61 34.78
C ALA A 13 -10.25 -11.85 33.74
N ASN A 14 -9.53 -12.61 32.91
CA ASN A 14 -8.88 -12.27 31.64
C ASN A 14 -8.34 -10.83 31.54
N SER A 15 -7.02 -10.66 31.71
CA SER A 15 -6.37 -9.40 31.35
C SER A 15 -6.63 -9.09 29.87
N PRO A 16 -6.69 -7.79 29.49
CA PRO A 16 -6.79 -7.39 28.08
C PRO A 16 -5.70 -8.01 27.20
N GLU A 17 -4.49 -8.14 27.72
CA GLU A 17 -3.34 -8.79 27.06
C GLU A 17 -3.65 -10.25 26.68
N LEU A 18 -4.12 -11.06 27.62
CA LEU A 18 -4.48 -12.46 27.34
C LEU A 18 -5.59 -12.59 26.29
N LYS A 19 -6.49 -11.61 26.23
CA LYS A 19 -7.54 -11.59 25.21
C LYS A 19 -6.99 -11.20 23.84
N ASP A 20 -6.08 -10.23 23.80
CA ASP A 20 -5.45 -9.78 22.57
C ASP A 20 -4.58 -10.92 21.99
N GLU A 21 -3.78 -11.62 22.82
CA GLU A 21 -3.05 -12.83 22.43
C GLU A 21 -3.96 -13.93 21.87
N GLN A 22 -5.08 -14.22 22.57
CA GLN A 22 -6.07 -15.18 22.07
C GLN A 22 -6.65 -14.79 20.72
N GLN A 23 -6.94 -13.50 20.52
CA GLN A 23 -7.46 -13.00 19.26
C GLN A 23 -6.43 -13.05 18.13
N THR A 24 -5.15 -12.83 18.45
CA THR A 24 -4.02 -12.97 17.52
C THR A 24 -3.93 -14.41 17.01
N THR A 25 -3.87 -15.38 17.92
CA THR A 25 -3.80 -16.81 17.56
C THR A 25 -5.05 -17.28 16.84
N GLU A 26 -6.25 -16.86 17.28
CA GLU A 26 -7.51 -17.22 16.62
C GLU A 26 -7.58 -16.70 15.17
N LEU A 27 -7.15 -15.45 14.94
CA LEU A 27 -7.14 -14.87 13.59
C LEU A 27 -6.15 -15.58 12.68
N CYS A 28 -4.94 -15.85 13.17
CA CYS A 28 -3.92 -16.61 12.44
C CYS A 28 -4.43 -18.00 12.07
N ALA A 29 -4.89 -18.79 13.04
CA ALA A 29 -5.34 -20.16 12.81
C ALA A 29 -6.48 -20.25 11.77
N LEU A 30 -7.45 -19.31 11.84
CA LEU A 30 -8.52 -19.25 10.84
C LEU A 30 -7.99 -18.92 9.44
N ALA A 31 -6.97 -18.07 9.32
CA ALA A 31 -6.35 -17.75 8.04
C ALA A 31 -5.58 -18.93 7.45
N LEU A 32 -4.82 -19.65 8.29
CA LEU A 32 -4.08 -20.86 7.87
C LEU A 32 -5.05 -21.92 7.32
N ASP A 33 -6.11 -22.22 8.06
CA ASP A 33 -7.16 -23.16 7.66
C ASP A 33 -7.80 -22.79 6.31
N LEU A 34 -7.94 -21.49 6.02
CA LEU A 34 -8.57 -20.99 4.78
C LEU A 34 -7.57 -20.93 3.61
N ALA A 35 -6.28 -20.73 3.89
CA ALA A 35 -5.23 -20.67 2.88
C ALA A 35 -4.95 -22.06 2.28
N ASP A 36 -4.80 -23.09 3.13
CA ASP A 36 -4.46 -24.45 2.73
C ASP A 36 -5.43 -25.05 1.70
N GLU A 37 -6.72 -24.68 1.78
CA GLU A 37 -7.76 -25.22 0.90
C GLU A 37 -7.99 -24.42 -0.38
N SER A 38 -7.55 -23.16 -0.43
CA SER A 38 -7.62 -22.35 -1.65
C SER A 38 -6.77 -22.94 -2.79
N ALA A 39 -5.81 -23.82 -2.47
CA ALA A 39 -4.97 -24.57 -3.39
C ALA A 39 -5.57 -25.94 -3.83
N GLY A 40 -6.69 -26.40 -3.26
CA GLY A 40 -7.13 -27.82 -3.36
C GLY A 40 -8.65 -28.05 -3.54
N ALA A 41 -9.38 -27.12 -4.15
CA ALA A 41 -10.85 -27.11 -4.16
C ALA A 41 -11.57 -28.30 -4.84
N ASP A 42 -10.86 -29.15 -5.59
CA ASP A 42 -11.48 -30.15 -6.49
C ASP A 42 -11.84 -31.50 -5.86
N ILE A 43 -11.47 -31.79 -4.60
CA ILE A 43 -11.79 -33.08 -3.94
C ILE A 43 -12.14 -32.88 -2.45
N VAL A 44 -13.05 -31.96 -2.14
CA VAL A 44 -13.48 -31.70 -0.74
C VAL A 44 -14.90 -32.24 -0.50
N ALA A 45 -15.05 -33.07 0.54
CA ALA A 45 -16.36 -33.62 0.93
C ALA A 45 -17.34 -32.50 1.36
N ALA A 46 -18.64 -32.71 1.17
CA ALA A 46 -19.66 -31.70 1.46
C ALA A 46 -19.65 -31.19 2.92
N SER A 47 -19.34 -32.06 3.88
CA SER A 47 -19.22 -31.71 5.30
C SER A 47 -18.06 -30.75 5.57
N THR A 48 -16.95 -30.92 4.87
CA THR A 48 -15.77 -30.05 4.98
C THR A 48 -16.04 -28.68 4.37
N ARG A 49 -16.83 -28.62 3.28
CA ARG A 49 -17.27 -27.35 2.66
C ARG A 49 -18.14 -26.50 3.59
N GLU A 50 -19.06 -27.12 4.34
CA GLU A 50 -19.90 -26.42 5.32
C GLU A 50 -19.07 -25.88 6.49
N GLU A 51 -18.12 -26.67 6.98
CA GLU A 51 -17.20 -26.24 8.03
C GLU A 51 -16.35 -25.04 7.60
N LEU A 52 -15.81 -25.06 6.38
CA LEU A 52 -15.01 -23.94 5.84
C LEU A 52 -15.84 -22.69 5.62
N ALA A 53 -17.07 -22.84 5.12
CA ALA A 53 -17.98 -21.70 4.98
C ALA A 53 -18.20 -21.04 6.35
N GLN A 54 -18.32 -21.84 7.40
CA GLN A 54 -18.44 -21.34 8.77
C GLN A 54 -17.13 -20.67 9.25
N LYS A 55 -15.97 -21.28 9.04
CA LYS A 55 -14.65 -20.68 9.35
C LYS A 55 -14.45 -19.34 8.64
N HIS A 56 -14.84 -19.25 7.36
CA HIS A 56 -14.78 -18.00 6.60
C HIS A 56 -15.68 -16.91 7.19
N ILE A 57 -16.90 -17.26 7.60
CA ILE A 57 -17.82 -16.34 8.29
C ILE A 57 -17.20 -15.86 9.62
N ASP A 58 -16.63 -16.78 10.39
CA ASP A 58 -16.04 -16.49 11.69
C ASP A 58 -14.79 -15.60 11.55
N PHE A 59 -13.93 -15.88 10.57
CA PHE A 59 -12.79 -15.07 10.16
C PHE A 59 -13.22 -13.64 9.80
N GLN A 60 -14.15 -13.50 8.85
CA GLN A 60 -14.65 -12.20 8.40
C GLN A 60 -15.33 -11.41 9.52
N ARG A 61 -15.96 -12.08 10.49
CA ARG A 61 -16.54 -11.44 11.67
C ARG A 61 -15.46 -10.96 12.64
N LEU A 62 -14.46 -11.80 12.91
CA LEU A 62 -13.33 -11.47 13.78
C LEU A 62 -12.52 -10.29 13.22
N LEU A 63 -12.13 -10.37 11.95
CA LEU A 63 -11.35 -9.34 11.26
C LEU A 63 -12.06 -7.98 11.27
N ARG A 64 -13.32 -7.92 10.82
CA ARG A 64 -14.10 -6.67 10.84
C ARG A 64 -14.22 -6.06 12.23
N ARG A 65 -14.35 -6.90 13.26
CA ARG A 65 -14.39 -6.44 14.66
C ARG A 65 -13.06 -5.84 15.09
N LEU A 66 -11.93 -6.47 14.78
CA LEU A 66 -10.59 -5.99 15.15
C LEU A 66 -10.26 -4.68 14.44
N LEU A 67 -10.53 -4.59 13.14
CA LEU A 67 -10.37 -3.36 12.36
C LEU A 67 -11.25 -2.23 12.89
N ALA A 68 -12.53 -2.48 13.17
CA ALA A 68 -13.43 -1.48 13.75
C ALA A 68 -13.01 -1.01 15.15
N GLN A 69 -12.28 -1.84 15.91
CA GLN A 69 -11.73 -1.51 17.22
C GLN A 69 -10.34 -0.88 17.16
N GLY A 70 -9.71 -0.78 15.98
CA GLY A 70 -8.35 -0.28 15.83
C GLY A 70 -7.31 -1.16 16.54
N LYS A 71 -7.53 -2.48 16.60
CA LYS A 71 -6.65 -3.46 17.27
C LYS A 71 -5.41 -3.79 16.42
N ASN A 72 -4.61 -2.77 16.10
CA ASN A 72 -3.45 -2.89 15.21
C ASN A 72 -2.44 -3.94 15.69
N GLU A 73 -2.09 -3.97 16.99
CA GLU A 73 -1.15 -4.96 17.54
C GLU A 73 -1.60 -6.41 17.30
N VAL A 74 -2.91 -6.67 17.41
CA VAL A 74 -3.49 -8.01 17.13
C VAL A 74 -3.40 -8.34 15.64
N LEU A 75 -3.65 -7.37 14.77
CA LEU A 75 -3.60 -7.56 13.32
C LEU A 75 -2.17 -7.81 12.84
N TYR A 76 -1.22 -6.97 13.25
CA TYR A 76 0.20 -7.14 12.90
C TYR A 76 0.77 -8.41 13.51
N GLY A 77 0.51 -8.70 14.79
CA GLY A 77 0.99 -9.93 15.42
C GLY A 77 0.41 -11.19 14.79
N ALA A 78 -0.82 -11.16 14.26
CA ALA A 78 -1.38 -12.31 13.56
C ALA A 78 -0.73 -12.51 12.18
N ILE A 79 -0.40 -11.43 11.48
CA ILE A 79 0.33 -11.45 10.22
C ILE A 79 1.76 -11.97 10.43
N GLU A 80 2.46 -11.51 11.47
CA GLU A 80 3.79 -12.01 11.84
C GLU A 80 3.76 -13.50 12.17
N LEU A 81 2.80 -13.94 13.00
CA LEU A 81 2.63 -15.36 13.31
C LEU A 81 2.35 -16.20 12.04
N ALA A 82 1.49 -15.71 11.15
CA ALA A 82 1.22 -16.39 9.89
C ALA A 82 2.47 -16.47 9.00
N ARG A 83 3.33 -15.44 9.00
CA ARG A 83 4.61 -15.41 8.27
C ARG A 83 5.55 -16.54 8.73
N GLU A 84 5.61 -16.77 10.03
CA GLU A 84 6.44 -17.83 10.62
C GLU A 84 5.88 -19.23 10.33
N GLU A 85 4.56 -19.38 10.24
CA GLU A 85 3.90 -20.68 10.10
C GLU A 85 3.69 -21.13 8.64
N SER A 86 3.25 -20.24 7.74
CA SER A 86 2.93 -20.59 6.35
C SER A 86 2.90 -19.36 5.45
N LEU A 87 3.68 -19.36 4.37
CA LEU A 87 3.73 -18.24 3.43
C LEU A 87 2.38 -17.99 2.73
N ASP A 88 1.62 -19.03 2.45
CA ASP A 88 0.29 -18.90 1.84
C ASP A 88 -0.74 -18.38 2.86
N GLY A 89 -0.63 -18.80 4.12
CA GLY A 89 -1.37 -18.25 5.24
C GLY A 89 -1.09 -16.76 5.47
N TYR A 90 0.18 -16.38 5.42
CA TYR A 90 0.65 -15.00 5.47
C TYR A 90 0.04 -14.16 4.35
N ARG A 91 0.15 -14.62 3.10
CA ARG A 91 -0.44 -13.95 1.93
C ARG A 91 -1.95 -13.77 2.09
N TYR A 92 -2.66 -14.84 2.47
CA TYR A 92 -4.11 -14.80 2.68
C TYR A 92 -4.50 -13.78 3.75
N LEU A 93 -3.87 -13.86 4.92
CA LEU A 93 -4.19 -12.99 6.05
C LEU A 93 -3.85 -11.53 5.75
N ARG A 94 -2.66 -11.25 5.22
CA ARG A 94 -2.22 -9.90 4.87
C ARG A 94 -3.18 -9.26 3.88
N ASN A 95 -3.49 -9.96 2.79
CA ASN A 95 -4.41 -9.45 1.77
C ASN A 95 -5.81 -9.19 2.35
N ALA A 96 -6.34 -10.11 3.16
CA ALA A 96 -7.65 -9.92 3.78
C ALA A 96 -7.68 -8.72 4.75
N VAL A 97 -6.62 -8.52 5.54
CA VAL A 97 -6.50 -7.38 6.46
C VAL A 97 -6.39 -6.06 5.68
N GLU A 98 -5.57 -6.03 4.63
CA GLU A 98 -5.37 -4.85 3.77
C GLU A 98 -6.66 -4.46 3.04
N GLU A 99 -7.31 -5.41 2.37
CA GLU A 99 -8.61 -5.21 1.73
C GLU A 99 -9.66 -4.76 2.75
N GLY A 100 -9.77 -5.47 3.88
CA GLY A 100 -10.74 -5.15 4.93
C GLY A 100 -10.51 -3.78 5.58
N ALA A 101 -9.27 -3.28 5.60
CA ALA A 101 -8.93 -1.97 6.12
C ALA A 101 -9.20 -0.85 5.10
N ALA A 102 -9.03 -1.13 3.81
CA ALA A 102 -9.26 -0.18 2.72
C ALA A 102 -10.69 -0.17 2.19
N ASN A 103 -11.54 -1.13 2.57
CA ASN A 103 -12.91 -1.28 2.07
C ASN A 103 -13.97 -1.20 3.18
N LEU A 104 -15.14 -0.66 2.82
CA LEU A 104 -16.34 -0.68 3.65
C LEU A 104 -17.61 -0.88 2.82
N ILE A 105 -18.37 -1.92 3.14
CA ILE A 105 -19.72 -2.13 2.61
C ILE A 105 -20.78 -1.53 3.55
N LEU A 106 -21.55 -0.58 3.04
CA LEU A 106 -22.74 -0.02 3.70
C LEU A 106 -24.00 -0.74 3.19
N ARG A 107 -24.60 -1.53 4.06
CA ARG A 107 -25.90 -2.15 3.81
C ARG A 107 -27.01 -1.19 4.16
N ARG A 108 -27.99 -1.05 3.26
CA ARG A 108 -29.14 -0.15 3.44
C ARG A 108 -30.44 -0.91 3.26
N ASP A 109 -31.40 -0.65 4.14
CA ASP A 109 -32.74 -1.23 4.01
C ASP A 109 -33.40 -0.72 2.72
N ASN A 110 -33.83 -1.65 1.86
CA ASN A 110 -34.51 -1.36 0.59
C ASN A 110 -33.70 -0.51 -0.41
N ALA A 111 -32.36 -0.50 -0.32
CA ALA A 111 -31.50 0.14 -1.31
C ALA A 111 -30.31 -0.77 -1.66
N PRO A 112 -29.67 -0.58 -2.83
CA PRO A 112 -28.46 -1.30 -3.18
C PRO A 112 -27.36 -1.07 -2.13
N ASP A 113 -26.57 -2.11 -1.88
CA ASP A 113 -25.37 -1.99 -1.05
C ASP A 113 -24.40 -0.99 -1.70
N LEU A 114 -23.85 -0.11 -0.87
CA LEU A 114 -22.80 0.81 -1.26
C LEU A 114 -21.46 0.29 -0.76
N GLU A 115 -20.43 0.56 -1.54
CA GLU A 115 -19.05 0.20 -1.26
C GLU A 115 -18.21 1.46 -1.25
N ILE A 116 -17.33 1.58 -0.27
CA ILE A 116 -16.35 2.66 -0.16
C ILE A 116 -14.96 2.03 -0.17
N ASP A 117 -14.13 2.47 -1.11
CA ASP A 117 -12.73 2.08 -1.20
C ASP A 117 -11.82 3.26 -0.92
N ALA A 118 -10.77 3.04 -0.13
CA ALA A 118 -9.60 3.90 -0.07
C ALA A 118 -8.61 3.49 -1.16
N PHE A 119 -8.26 4.43 -2.02
CA PHE A 119 -7.26 4.25 -3.07
C PHE A 119 -6.16 5.30 -2.93
N ALA A 120 -4.99 5.03 -3.51
CA ALA A 120 -3.95 6.04 -3.64
C ALA A 120 -3.36 6.05 -5.05
N ILE A 121 -2.83 7.20 -5.45
CA ILE A 121 -2.06 7.38 -6.68
C ILE A 121 -0.66 7.84 -6.30
N PRO A 122 0.37 6.98 -6.43
CA PRO A 122 1.74 7.39 -6.22
C PRO A 122 2.23 8.23 -7.41
N VAL A 123 2.90 9.33 -7.13
CA VAL A 123 3.40 10.29 -8.11
C VAL A 123 4.82 10.70 -7.75
N PHE A 124 5.76 10.47 -8.65
CA PHE A 124 7.09 11.07 -8.57
C PHE A 124 7.04 12.48 -9.13
N VAL A 125 7.41 13.42 -8.27
CA VAL A 125 7.40 14.85 -8.57
C VAL A 125 8.83 15.32 -8.76
N HIS A 126 9.15 15.67 -10.00
CA HIS A 126 10.43 16.28 -10.37
C HIS A 126 10.30 17.80 -10.28
N SER A 127 11.22 18.43 -9.57
CA SER A 127 11.21 19.87 -9.33
C SER A 127 12.60 20.43 -9.08
N GLN A 128 12.74 21.77 -9.07
CA GLN A 128 13.96 22.44 -8.61
C GLN A 128 13.81 22.85 -7.15
N GLY A 129 14.70 22.40 -6.27
CA GLY A 129 14.69 22.73 -4.84
C GLY A 129 13.57 22.10 -4.01
N GLY A 130 12.85 21.14 -4.58
CA GLY A 130 11.75 20.42 -3.92
C GLY A 130 10.45 21.23 -3.81
N LEU A 131 9.40 20.55 -3.38
CA LEU A 131 8.06 21.11 -3.21
C LEU A 131 7.95 22.09 -2.05
N ASP A 132 7.09 23.09 -2.21
CA ASP A 132 6.72 24.07 -1.18
C ASP A 132 5.44 23.60 -0.45
N PRO A 133 5.52 23.13 0.81
CA PRO A 133 4.35 22.65 1.55
C PRO A 133 3.25 23.70 1.71
N ALA A 134 3.62 24.99 1.72
CA ALA A 134 2.65 26.08 1.85
C ALA A 134 1.82 26.29 0.57
N ALA A 135 2.27 25.74 -0.56
CA ALA A 135 1.56 25.80 -1.84
C ALA A 135 0.67 24.57 -2.09
N ASP A 136 0.76 23.54 -1.24
CA ASP A 136 0.03 22.28 -1.43
C ASP A 136 -1.48 22.48 -1.36
N PHE A 137 -2.16 22.02 -2.41
CA PHE A 137 -3.61 22.06 -2.63
C PHE A 137 -4.28 23.42 -2.37
N GLN A 138 -3.59 24.53 -2.65
CA GLN A 138 -4.16 25.87 -2.48
C GLN A 138 -5.05 26.33 -3.66
N ASP A 139 -5.01 25.64 -4.79
CA ASP A 139 -5.78 25.95 -6.01
C ASP A 139 -7.11 25.16 -6.04
N SER A 140 -8.16 25.75 -5.46
CA SER A 140 -9.49 25.12 -5.37
C SER A 140 -10.11 24.78 -6.74
N ASP A 141 -9.88 25.61 -7.76
CA ASP A 141 -10.41 25.35 -9.11
C ASP A 141 -9.71 24.15 -9.76
N ALA A 142 -8.38 24.03 -9.59
CA ALA A 142 -7.65 22.86 -10.05
C ALA A 142 -8.09 21.59 -9.31
N TYR A 143 -8.30 21.69 -8.00
CA TYR A 143 -8.78 20.60 -7.17
C TYR A 143 -10.16 20.09 -7.61
N GLU A 144 -11.14 20.98 -7.79
CA GLU A 144 -12.47 20.60 -8.26
C GLU A 144 -12.43 19.99 -9.67
N ALA A 145 -11.61 20.54 -10.58
CA ALA A 145 -11.42 19.97 -11.90
C ALA A 145 -10.76 18.58 -11.86
N LEU A 146 -9.82 18.36 -10.93
CA LEU A 146 -9.18 17.07 -10.71
C LEU A 146 -10.20 16.02 -10.24
N LEU A 147 -11.09 16.36 -9.30
CA LEU A 147 -12.13 15.42 -8.85
C LEU A 147 -13.05 14.96 -9.99
N HIS A 148 -13.53 15.89 -10.81
CA HIS A 148 -14.39 15.55 -11.96
C HIS A 148 -13.68 14.68 -13.00
N SER A 149 -12.36 14.84 -13.14
CA SER A 149 -11.58 14.11 -14.15
C SER A 149 -11.63 12.59 -13.96
N PHE A 150 -11.80 12.09 -12.73
CA PHE A 150 -11.89 10.63 -12.46
C PHE A 150 -13.09 10.00 -13.18
N THR A 151 -14.25 10.64 -13.14
CA THR A 151 -15.44 10.14 -13.83
C THR A 151 -15.40 10.47 -15.33
N ASP A 152 -14.93 11.66 -15.70
CA ASP A 152 -14.91 12.11 -17.10
C ASP A 152 -13.95 11.28 -17.96
N ALA A 153 -12.81 10.87 -17.39
CA ALA A 153 -11.84 10.00 -18.07
C ALA A 153 -12.18 8.51 -17.97
N GLY A 154 -13.24 8.13 -17.25
CA GLY A 154 -13.63 6.74 -17.05
C GLY A 154 -12.71 5.96 -16.13
N LEU A 155 -12.04 6.63 -15.18
CA LEU A 155 -11.34 5.99 -14.07
C LEU A 155 -12.30 5.49 -13.00
N GLU A 156 -13.48 6.10 -12.89
CA GLU A 156 -14.56 5.67 -12.03
C GLU A 156 -15.89 5.63 -12.79
N SER A 157 -16.86 4.86 -12.27
CA SER A 157 -18.20 4.80 -12.86
C SER A 157 -18.85 6.19 -12.87
N PRO A 158 -19.67 6.56 -13.88
CA PRO A 158 -20.39 7.84 -13.90
C PRO A 158 -21.30 8.11 -12.70
N LYS A 159 -21.62 7.08 -11.91
CA LYS A 159 -22.43 7.18 -10.69
C LYS A 159 -21.61 7.07 -9.40
N ALA A 160 -20.31 6.81 -9.50
CA ALA A 160 -19.44 6.82 -8.35
C ALA A 160 -19.24 8.25 -7.85
N GLN A 161 -19.01 8.39 -6.56
CA GLN A 161 -18.60 9.64 -5.94
C GLN A 161 -17.15 9.47 -5.50
N VAL A 162 -16.30 10.40 -5.94
CA VAL A 162 -14.87 10.39 -5.65
C VAL A 162 -14.54 11.61 -4.82
N VAL A 163 -13.75 11.42 -3.76
CA VAL A 163 -13.11 12.51 -3.04
C VAL A 163 -11.62 12.23 -2.98
N LEU A 164 -10.83 13.30 -2.96
CA LEU A 164 -9.41 13.25 -2.62
C LEU A 164 -9.21 13.95 -1.28
N VAL A 165 -8.22 13.53 -0.53
CA VAL A 165 -7.71 14.37 0.54
C VAL A 165 -6.98 15.54 -0.12
N SER A 166 -7.27 16.75 0.33
CA SER A 166 -6.64 17.99 -0.17
C SER A 166 -5.22 18.16 0.39
N HIS A 167 -4.38 17.13 0.21
CA HIS A 167 -3.01 17.02 0.68
C HIS A 167 -2.28 15.93 -0.11
N ALA A 168 -1.06 16.21 -0.57
CA ALA A 168 -0.21 15.20 -1.18
C ALA A 168 0.67 14.52 -0.12
N TYR A 169 0.27 13.34 0.33
CA TYR A 169 1.00 12.62 1.37
C TYR A 169 2.43 12.30 0.94
N ASP A 170 3.39 12.48 1.85
CA ASP A 170 4.72 11.91 1.65
C ASP A 170 4.78 10.44 2.06
N LEU A 171 5.90 9.79 1.77
CA LEU A 171 6.09 8.37 2.10
C LEU A 171 6.02 8.10 3.61
N SER A 172 6.59 8.98 4.43
CA SER A 172 6.57 8.86 5.90
C SER A 172 5.16 8.95 6.47
N GLU A 173 4.32 9.85 5.96
CA GLU A 173 2.92 9.99 6.34
C GLU A 173 2.12 8.76 5.91
N MET A 174 2.30 8.28 4.67
CA MET A 174 1.63 7.05 4.19
C MET A 174 2.03 5.81 4.99
N ALA A 175 3.30 5.69 5.38
CA ALA A 175 3.80 4.57 6.18
C ALA A 175 3.19 4.53 7.60
N ARG A 176 2.82 5.70 8.16
CA ARG A 176 2.20 5.80 9.50
C ARG A 176 0.72 5.43 9.53
N ILE A 177 0.06 5.33 8.38
CA ILE A 177 -1.34 4.94 8.30
C ILE A 177 -1.43 3.42 8.55
N THR A 178 -1.85 3.06 9.77
CA THR A 178 -2.11 1.68 10.19
C THR A 178 -3.44 1.15 9.67
N TYR A 179 -3.66 -0.17 9.70
CA TYR A 179 -4.92 -0.80 9.29
C TYR A 179 -6.16 -0.21 9.97
N GLY A 180 -6.12 -0.07 11.30
CA GLY A 180 -7.21 0.51 12.07
C GLY A 180 -7.45 2.00 11.77
N GLN A 181 -6.37 2.74 11.51
CA GLN A 181 -6.44 4.16 11.17
C GLN A 181 -7.06 4.35 9.77
N LEU A 182 -6.64 3.58 8.77
CA LEU A 182 -7.25 3.61 7.44
C LEU A 182 -8.74 3.25 7.50
N GLN A 183 -9.10 2.20 8.23
CA GLN A 183 -10.50 1.81 8.35
C GLN A 183 -11.35 2.86 9.08
N ALA A 184 -10.76 3.63 10.01
CA ALA A 184 -11.43 4.79 10.59
C ALA A 184 -11.63 5.90 9.56
N MET A 185 -10.63 6.20 8.73
CA MET A 185 -10.71 7.19 7.65
C MET A 185 -11.77 6.79 6.59
N VAL A 186 -11.85 5.52 6.21
CA VAL A 186 -12.89 5.00 5.29
C VAL A 186 -14.29 5.23 5.86
N ARG A 187 -14.51 4.99 7.16
CA ARG A 187 -15.80 5.27 7.82
C ARG A 187 -16.13 6.76 7.84
N GLU A 188 -15.15 7.62 8.06
CA GLU A 188 -15.31 9.08 8.01
C GLU A 188 -15.66 9.55 6.59
N ALA A 189 -14.95 9.04 5.57
CA ALA A 189 -15.24 9.31 4.17
C ALA A 189 -16.66 8.84 3.79
N ALA A 190 -17.03 7.62 4.21
CA ALA A 190 -18.37 7.09 4.00
C ALA A 190 -19.45 7.98 4.63
N HIS A 191 -19.22 8.52 5.83
CA HIS A 191 -20.14 9.47 6.45
C HIS A 191 -20.21 10.78 5.66
N SER A 192 -19.07 11.34 5.23
CA SER A 192 -19.01 12.57 4.44
C SER A 192 -19.66 12.44 3.05
N LEU A 193 -19.57 11.27 2.43
CA LEU A 193 -20.14 11.00 1.10
C LEU A 193 -21.65 10.71 1.14
N THR A 194 -22.17 10.34 2.30
CA THR A 194 -23.59 9.94 2.45
C THR A 194 -24.45 10.96 3.17
N ASP A 195 -23.86 11.70 4.12
CA ASP A 195 -24.53 12.78 4.83
C ASP A 195 -24.27 14.12 4.14
N LYS A 196 -25.25 15.02 4.17
CA LYS A 196 -25.12 16.40 3.66
C LYS A 196 -24.54 17.34 4.71
N LYS A 197 -24.40 16.89 5.95
CA LYS A 197 -23.82 17.67 7.05
C LYS A 197 -22.31 17.50 7.07
N ILE A 198 -21.62 18.61 7.30
CA ILE A 198 -20.19 18.59 7.62
C ILE A 198 -20.01 17.78 8.90
N ALA A 199 -19.18 16.76 8.82
CA ALA A 199 -18.80 15.94 9.96
C ALA A 199 -17.32 16.12 10.25
N ALA A 200 -16.95 16.02 11.53
CA ALA A 200 -15.55 15.98 11.90
C ALA A 200 -14.92 14.69 11.35
N ALA A 201 -13.67 14.81 10.88
CA ALA A 201 -12.90 13.69 10.35
C ALA A 201 -11.58 13.54 11.13
N PRO A 202 -11.64 13.21 12.44
CA PRO A 202 -10.46 13.19 13.29
C PRO A 202 -9.44 12.12 12.90
N ALA A 203 -9.83 11.03 12.23
CA ALA A 203 -8.87 10.09 11.66
C ALA A 203 -8.12 10.76 10.49
N LEU A 204 -8.81 11.38 9.55
CA LEU A 204 -8.15 12.15 8.48
C LEU A 204 -7.25 13.26 9.04
N GLU A 205 -7.67 13.99 10.07
CA GLU A 205 -6.82 15.00 10.71
C GLU A 205 -5.55 14.39 11.34
N ARG A 206 -5.66 13.21 11.97
CA ARG A 206 -4.51 12.51 12.56
C ARG A 206 -3.52 12.03 11.49
N SER A 207 -3.98 11.62 10.31
CA SER A 207 -3.06 11.17 9.25
C SER A 207 -2.21 12.31 8.69
N LEU A 208 -2.66 13.57 8.84
CA LEU A 208 -1.97 14.78 8.40
C LEU A 208 -1.10 15.43 9.49
N ALA A 209 -1.24 15.00 10.75
CA ALA A 209 -0.69 15.72 11.89
C ALA A 209 0.85 15.80 11.93
N ALA A 210 1.54 14.85 11.28
CA ALA A 210 2.99 14.86 11.17
C ALA A 210 3.48 15.90 10.15
N GLY A 211 2.69 16.15 9.11
CA GLY A 211 3.10 16.92 7.94
C GLY A 211 4.22 16.25 7.14
N TRP A 212 4.61 16.89 6.04
CA TRP A 212 5.72 16.43 5.22
C TRP A 212 7.03 16.40 6.00
N SER A 213 7.82 15.36 5.72
CA SER A 213 9.21 15.26 6.12
C SER A 213 9.99 16.48 5.63
N ALA A 214 10.92 16.94 6.45
CA ALA A 214 11.77 18.06 6.08
C ALA A 214 12.57 17.73 4.82
N THR A 215 12.60 18.66 3.87
CA THR A 215 13.43 18.51 2.67
C THR A 215 14.91 18.61 3.02
N SER A 216 15.75 17.93 2.24
CA SER A 216 17.20 18.17 2.21
C SER A 216 17.65 18.95 0.97
N PHE A 217 16.76 19.21 0.00
CA PHE A 217 17.12 19.84 -1.27
C PHE A 217 17.40 21.33 -1.08
N GLY A 218 18.58 21.77 -1.54
CA GLY A 218 18.91 23.17 -1.72
C GLY A 218 18.14 23.78 -2.91
N PRO A 219 17.99 25.11 -2.98
CA PRO A 219 17.17 25.77 -4.02
C PRO A 219 17.53 25.45 -5.47
N ASP A 220 18.79 25.08 -5.73
CA ASP A 220 19.29 24.78 -7.08
C ASP A 220 19.31 23.27 -7.39
N ASP A 221 19.00 22.41 -6.41
CA ASP A 221 19.05 20.97 -6.57
C ASP A 221 17.93 20.48 -7.48
N THR A 222 18.21 19.41 -8.23
CA THR A 222 17.15 18.64 -8.88
C THR A 222 16.57 17.68 -7.85
N ALA A 223 15.29 17.87 -7.53
CA ALA A 223 14.57 17.08 -6.54
C ALA A 223 13.64 16.08 -7.24
N VAL A 224 13.59 14.86 -6.70
CA VAL A 224 12.61 13.84 -7.03
C VAL A 224 11.96 13.41 -5.73
N GLU A 225 10.65 13.65 -5.60
CA GLU A 225 9.89 13.36 -4.38
C GLU A 225 8.73 12.43 -4.71
N LEU A 226 8.60 11.32 -3.98
CA LEU A 226 7.42 10.47 -4.06
C LEU A 226 6.29 11.07 -3.21
N ARG A 227 5.14 11.27 -3.85
CA ARG A 227 3.91 11.76 -3.24
C ARG A 227 2.75 10.81 -3.50
N PHE A 228 1.74 10.85 -2.64
CA PHE A 228 0.55 10.04 -2.79
C PHE A 228 -0.70 10.91 -2.76
N LEU A 229 -1.52 10.81 -3.80
CA LEU A 229 -2.87 11.36 -3.80
C LEU A 229 -3.79 10.31 -3.19
N LEU A 230 -4.18 10.51 -1.93
CA LEU A 230 -5.10 9.62 -1.21
C LEU A 230 -6.55 10.01 -1.51
N GLY A 231 -7.37 9.03 -1.90
CA GLY A 231 -8.77 9.24 -2.21
C GLY A 231 -9.70 8.18 -1.66
N PHE A 232 -10.99 8.49 -1.71
CA PHE A 232 -12.07 7.57 -1.40
C PHE A 232 -13.09 7.57 -2.53
N ALA A 233 -13.47 6.38 -3.00
CA ALA A 233 -14.50 6.20 -4.00
C ALA A 233 -15.70 5.48 -3.38
N MET A 234 -16.89 6.09 -3.43
CA MET A 234 -18.15 5.45 -3.09
C MET A 234 -18.90 5.04 -4.35
N LYS A 235 -19.22 3.76 -4.45
CA LYS A 235 -19.90 3.14 -5.60
C LYS A 235 -21.00 2.20 -5.13
N ARG A 236 -21.80 1.71 -6.07
CA ARG A 236 -22.71 0.59 -5.79
C ARG A 236 -21.94 -0.72 -5.92
N ALA A 237 -22.16 -1.64 -4.98
CA ALA A 237 -21.52 -2.96 -5.01
C ALA A 237 -21.94 -3.79 -6.24
N ASP A 238 -23.09 -3.49 -6.85
CA ASP A 238 -23.59 -4.16 -8.06
C ASP A 238 -23.31 -3.40 -9.36
N ASP A 239 -22.46 -2.37 -9.35
CA ASP A 239 -22.15 -1.58 -10.54
C ASP A 239 -21.31 -2.40 -11.53
N ALA A 240 -21.89 -2.61 -12.73
CA ALA A 240 -21.28 -3.39 -13.80
C ALA A 240 -19.93 -2.83 -14.28
N PHE A 241 -19.64 -1.55 -14.03
CA PHE A 241 -18.34 -0.94 -14.32
C PHE A 241 -17.19 -1.66 -13.61
N TYR A 242 -17.40 -2.13 -12.38
CA TYR A 242 -16.38 -2.79 -11.55
C TYR A 242 -16.41 -4.31 -11.65
N LYS A 243 -17.38 -4.87 -12.38
CA LYS A 243 -17.51 -6.33 -12.52
C LYS A 243 -16.51 -6.85 -13.53
N VAL A 244 -15.45 -7.50 -13.03
CA VAL A 244 -14.50 -8.24 -13.87
C VAL A 244 -15.25 -9.34 -14.64
N PRO A 245 -15.17 -9.36 -15.98
CA PRO A 245 -15.81 -10.39 -16.79
C PRO A 245 -15.26 -11.79 -16.48
N ALA A 246 -16.12 -12.81 -16.63
CA ALA A 246 -15.68 -14.20 -16.52
C ALA A 246 -14.81 -14.59 -17.72
N GLY A 247 -13.75 -15.37 -17.45
CA GLY A 247 -12.81 -15.86 -18.46
C GLY A 247 -11.59 -14.95 -18.63
N GLU A 248 -10.40 -15.55 -18.61
CA GLU A 248 -9.09 -14.90 -18.63
C GLU A 248 -8.98 -13.80 -19.69
N LYS A 249 -9.19 -14.14 -20.98
CA LYS A 249 -9.11 -13.17 -22.08
C LYS A 249 -10.04 -11.95 -21.92
N ALA A 250 -11.22 -12.15 -21.34
CA ALA A 250 -12.18 -11.06 -21.14
C ALA A 250 -11.80 -10.19 -19.93
N ALA A 251 -11.23 -10.79 -18.88
CA ALA A 251 -10.63 -10.09 -17.76
C ALA A 251 -9.40 -9.28 -18.21
N ASP A 252 -8.52 -9.86 -19.03
CA ASP A 252 -7.34 -9.16 -19.58
C ASP A 252 -7.74 -7.94 -20.39
N ALA A 253 -8.73 -8.09 -21.29
CA ALA A 253 -9.23 -6.97 -22.08
C ALA A 253 -9.89 -5.88 -21.21
N TYR A 254 -10.54 -6.27 -20.12
CA TYR A 254 -11.11 -5.36 -19.14
C TYR A 254 -10.02 -4.55 -18.42
N PHE A 255 -8.98 -5.21 -17.89
CA PHE A 255 -7.87 -4.54 -17.20
C PHE A 255 -7.01 -3.71 -18.15
N ALA A 256 -6.73 -4.18 -19.37
CA ALA A 256 -6.00 -3.42 -20.38
C ALA A 256 -6.73 -2.12 -20.75
N LYS A 257 -8.06 -2.15 -20.84
CA LYS A 257 -8.88 -0.94 -21.08
C LYS A 257 -8.79 0.04 -19.91
N ARG A 258 -8.82 -0.46 -18.66
CA ARG A 258 -8.66 0.34 -17.45
C ARG A 258 -7.28 1.01 -17.40
N ALA A 259 -6.23 0.24 -17.67
CA ALA A 259 -4.85 0.73 -17.74
C ALA A 259 -4.67 1.80 -18.82
N ALA A 260 -5.22 1.61 -20.01
CA ALA A 260 -5.17 2.60 -21.09
C ALA A 260 -5.92 3.90 -20.75
N ALA A 261 -7.08 3.79 -20.08
CA ALA A 261 -7.80 4.97 -19.59
C ALA A 261 -7.00 5.72 -18.54
N TYR A 262 -6.35 5.01 -17.62
CA TYR A 262 -5.47 5.57 -16.60
C TYR A 262 -4.26 6.28 -17.23
N GLN A 263 -3.53 5.63 -18.13
CA GLN A 263 -2.39 6.23 -18.81
C GLN A 263 -2.81 7.52 -19.53
N LYS A 264 -3.90 7.50 -20.29
CA LYS A 264 -4.44 8.69 -20.94
C LYS A 264 -4.79 9.79 -19.94
N TRP A 265 -5.39 9.44 -18.80
CA TRP A 265 -5.69 10.40 -17.75
C TRP A 265 -4.42 11.04 -17.19
N THR A 266 -3.36 10.27 -16.95
CA THR A 266 -2.08 10.81 -16.44
C THR A 266 -1.47 11.82 -17.41
N GLU A 267 -1.54 11.57 -18.72
CA GLU A 267 -1.04 12.50 -19.74
C GLU A 267 -1.89 13.79 -19.81
N GLN A 268 -3.21 13.65 -19.76
CA GLN A 268 -4.14 14.76 -19.94
C GLN A 268 -4.28 15.65 -18.71
N HIS A 269 -4.20 15.06 -17.52
CA HIS A 269 -4.50 15.72 -16.26
C HIS A 269 -3.28 15.94 -15.36
N ALA A 270 -2.07 15.52 -15.77
CA ALA A 270 -0.82 15.92 -15.09
C ALA A 270 -0.73 17.43 -14.82
N PRO A 271 -1.11 18.35 -15.75
CA PRO A 271 -1.08 19.78 -15.45
C PRO A 271 -2.04 20.21 -14.33
N LEU A 272 -3.17 19.52 -14.13
CA LEU A 272 -4.09 19.80 -13.03
C LEU A 272 -3.51 19.33 -11.70
N VAL A 273 -2.89 18.14 -11.68
CA VAL A 273 -2.20 17.63 -10.49
C VAL A 273 -1.04 18.55 -10.13
N ALA A 274 -0.25 19.01 -11.10
CA ALA A 274 0.85 19.94 -10.86
C ALA A 274 0.37 21.26 -10.24
N ARG A 275 -0.78 21.79 -10.69
CA ARG A 275 -1.42 22.96 -10.07
C ARG A 275 -1.87 22.69 -8.64
N CYS A 276 -2.43 21.51 -8.36
CA CYS A 276 -2.80 21.11 -7.01
C CYS A 276 -1.57 21.03 -6.10
N LEU A 277 -0.45 20.46 -6.57
CA LEU A 277 0.81 20.41 -5.82
C LEU A 277 1.49 21.78 -5.66
N GLY A 278 0.99 22.81 -6.35
CA GLY A 278 1.48 24.19 -6.23
C GLY A 278 2.75 24.43 -7.04
N ARG A 279 3.89 24.58 -6.37
CA ARG A 279 5.15 25.00 -6.99
C ARG A 279 6.39 24.40 -6.33
N ALA A 280 7.48 24.41 -7.07
CA ALA A 280 8.81 24.17 -6.54
C ALA A 280 9.36 25.39 -5.76
N ARG A 281 10.32 25.17 -4.85
CA ARG A 281 11.00 26.23 -4.09
C ARG A 281 12.17 26.90 -4.84
N GLY A 282 12.69 26.25 -5.88
CA GLY A 282 13.78 26.77 -6.70
C GLY A 282 13.37 27.91 -7.63
N ALA A 283 14.33 28.36 -8.46
CA ALA A 283 14.09 29.44 -9.41
C ALA A 283 13.09 29.07 -10.51
N ASN A 284 13.06 27.79 -10.90
CA ASN A 284 12.05 27.23 -11.79
C ASN A 284 10.89 26.61 -10.97
N PRO A 285 9.69 27.21 -10.98
CA PRO A 285 8.56 26.71 -10.21
C PRO A 285 7.88 25.48 -10.84
N ALA A 286 8.23 25.12 -12.08
CA ALA A 286 7.55 24.07 -12.83
C ALA A 286 7.79 22.68 -12.23
N LEU A 287 6.74 21.86 -12.28
CA LEU A 287 6.76 20.47 -11.83
C LEU A 287 6.61 19.52 -13.03
N THR A 288 7.34 18.42 -13.03
CA THR A 288 7.14 17.30 -13.95
C THR A 288 6.71 16.08 -13.15
N LEU A 289 5.66 15.39 -13.61
CA LEU A 289 5.00 14.32 -12.85
C LEU A 289 5.11 13.00 -13.58
N ASN A 290 5.55 11.95 -12.87
CA ASN A 290 5.50 10.57 -13.32
C ASN A 290 4.58 9.78 -12.38
N PHE A 291 3.52 9.20 -12.92
CA PHE A 291 2.51 8.51 -12.15
C PHE A 291 2.78 7.01 -12.12
N LEU A 292 2.63 6.39 -10.95
CA LEU A 292 2.44 4.94 -10.83
C LEU A 292 0.95 4.62 -10.88
N TYR A 293 0.61 3.37 -11.19
CA TYR A 293 -0.77 2.96 -11.37
C TYR A 293 -1.61 3.19 -10.10
N GLN A 294 -2.86 3.61 -10.28
CA GLN A 294 -3.82 3.74 -9.18
C GLN A 294 -4.19 2.36 -8.64
N ASP A 295 -4.14 2.18 -7.33
CA ASP A 295 -4.56 0.94 -6.68
C ASP A 295 -5.26 1.23 -5.34
N LEU A 296 -5.83 0.20 -4.72
CA LEU A 296 -6.21 0.25 -3.31
C LEU A 296 -5.02 0.68 -2.46
N PHE A 297 -5.33 1.34 -1.34
CA PHE A 297 -4.36 2.05 -0.51
C PHE A 297 -3.02 1.30 -0.28
N PHE A 298 -3.07 0.04 0.16
CA PHE A 298 -1.86 -0.71 0.49
C PHE A 298 -1.08 -1.18 -0.73
N GLY A 299 -1.75 -1.56 -1.82
CA GLY A 299 -1.12 -1.90 -3.09
C GLY A 299 -0.39 -0.69 -3.67
N ALA A 300 -1.06 0.47 -3.72
CA ALA A 300 -0.46 1.72 -4.18
C ALA A 300 0.73 2.15 -3.31
N ARG A 301 0.61 2.02 -1.98
CA ARG A 301 1.71 2.31 -1.05
C ARG A 301 2.90 1.39 -1.29
N ALA A 302 2.67 0.09 -1.41
CA ALA A 302 3.72 -0.90 -1.64
C ALA A 302 4.42 -0.67 -2.98
N GLN A 303 3.66 -0.37 -4.05
CA GLN A 303 4.22 -0.04 -5.36
C GLN A 303 5.08 1.24 -5.30
N GLY A 304 4.57 2.30 -4.67
CA GLY A 304 5.31 3.54 -4.50
C GLY A 304 6.61 3.34 -3.73
N GLN A 305 6.56 2.63 -2.60
CA GLN A 305 7.74 2.29 -1.80
C GLN A 305 8.76 1.49 -2.60
N ALA A 306 8.33 0.42 -3.29
CA ALA A 306 9.22 -0.44 -4.07
C ALA A 306 9.96 0.33 -5.17
N GLU A 307 9.26 1.21 -5.90
CA GLU A 307 9.88 2.06 -6.92
C GLU A 307 10.82 3.10 -6.30
N TYR A 308 10.44 3.70 -5.17
CA TYR A 308 11.29 4.66 -4.46
C TYR A 308 12.60 4.00 -3.98
N ASP A 309 12.52 2.79 -3.45
CA ASP A 309 13.68 2.02 -3.02
C ASP A 309 14.57 1.64 -4.21
N MET A 310 13.97 1.27 -5.35
CA MET A 310 14.70 1.00 -6.59
C MET A 310 15.45 2.23 -7.09
N LEU A 311 14.81 3.40 -7.10
CA LEU A 311 15.46 4.66 -7.48
C LEU A 311 16.58 5.05 -6.50
N GLY A 312 16.40 4.80 -5.21
CA GLY A 312 17.44 5.00 -4.19
C GLY A 312 18.66 4.09 -4.42
N LEU A 313 18.40 2.82 -4.73
CA LEU A 313 19.44 1.86 -5.11
C LEU A 313 20.18 2.31 -6.38
N LEU A 314 19.44 2.64 -7.45
CA LEU A 314 20.03 3.11 -8.71
C LEU A 314 20.83 4.39 -8.55
N SER A 315 20.38 5.32 -7.70
CA SER A 315 21.12 6.54 -7.37
C SER A 315 22.45 6.21 -6.68
N THR A 316 22.43 5.30 -5.70
CA THR A 316 23.62 4.87 -4.96
C THR A 316 24.62 4.15 -5.88
N LEU A 317 24.13 3.25 -6.73
CA LEU A 317 24.96 2.57 -7.72
C LEU A 317 25.56 3.55 -8.74
N ASN A 318 24.78 4.49 -9.26
CA ASN A 318 25.28 5.53 -10.18
C ASN A 318 26.41 6.37 -9.56
N GLN A 319 26.31 6.69 -8.27
CA GLN A 319 27.39 7.40 -7.58
C GLN A 319 28.67 6.55 -7.49
N ALA A 320 28.53 5.24 -7.23
CA ALA A 320 29.67 4.32 -7.20
C ALA A 320 30.26 4.08 -8.61
N LEU A 321 29.45 4.18 -9.66
CA LEU A 321 29.89 4.11 -11.06
C LEU A 321 30.69 5.34 -11.51
N ALA A 322 30.62 6.47 -10.77
CA ALA A 322 31.23 7.71 -11.20
C ALA A 322 32.75 7.57 -11.40
N GLY A 323 33.21 7.76 -12.64
CA GLY A 323 34.63 7.64 -13.02
C GLY A 323 35.08 6.23 -13.41
N HIS A 324 34.17 5.26 -13.47
CA HIS A 324 34.41 3.90 -13.95
C HIS A 324 33.67 3.65 -15.27
N ASP A 325 34.18 2.72 -16.09
CA ASP A 325 33.43 2.16 -17.21
C ASP A 325 32.48 1.07 -16.67
N PRO A 326 31.15 1.24 -16.75
CA PRO A 326 30.19 0.26 -16.22
C PRO A 326 30.39 -1.15 -16.78
N ALA A 327 30.86 -1.27 -18.03
CA ALA A 327 31.11 -2.57 -18.67
C ALA A 327 32.34 -3.32 -18.11
N ALA A 328 33.20 -2.63 -17.37
CA ALA A 328 34.39 -3.22 -16.72
C ALA A 328 34.14 -3.62 -15.26
N LEU A 329 32.94 -3.40 -14.75
CA LEU A 329 32.56 -3.71 -13.37
C LEU A 329 31.73 -4.98 -13.31
N ARG A 330 31.80 -5.65 -12.16
CA ARG A 330 31.02 -6.85 -11.86
C ARG A 330 30.00 -6.56 -10.79
N ALA A 331 28.75 -6.92 -11.06
CA ALA A 331 27.67 -6.93 -10.07
C ALA A 331 27.37 -8.36 -9.61
N VAL A 332 27.24 -8.55 -8.30
CA VAL A 332 26.77 -9.79 -7.70
C VAL A 332 25.50 -9.49 -6.90
N ILE A 333 24.42 -10.21 -7.21
CA ILE A 333 23.16 -10.18 -6.46
C ILE A 333 23.15 -11.39 -5.53
N ALA A 334 22.87 -11.20 -4.25
CA ALA A 334 22.84 -12.28 -3.27
C ALA A 334 21.75 -12.05 -2.23
N PRO A 335 21.33 -13.10 -1.48
CA PRO A 335 20.55 -12.91 -0.27
C PRO A 335 21.28 -11.96 0.70
N GLY A 336 20.51 -11.04 1.27
CA GLY A 336 20.94 -10.11 2.31
C GLY A 336 19.82 -9.92 3.34
N GLY A 337 20.06 -9.03 4.30
CA GLY A 337 19.16 -8.87 5.45
C GLY A 337 19.29 -10.00 6.47
N ASP A 338 18.39 -9.99 7.44
CA ASP A 338 18.20 -11.11 8.38
C ASP A 338 16.90 -11.86 8.06
N ASP A 339 16.60 -12.91 8.84
CA ASP A 339 15.41 -13.74 8.62
C ASP A 339 14.10 -12.93 8.75
N ASP A 340 14.12 -11.83 9.50
CA ASP A 340 12.95 -10.98 9.75
C ASP A 340 12.75 -9.90 8.69
N GLU A 341 13.84 -9.37 8.13
CA GLU A 341 13.89 -8.35 7.08
C GLU A 341 14.71 -8.85 5.88
N PRO A 342 14.19 -9.82 5.10
CA PRO A 342 14.92 -10.33 3.95
C PRO A 342 15.14 -9.26 2.90
N ALA A 343 16.32 -9.29 2.29
CA ALA A 343 16.72 -8.36 1.25
C ALA A 343 17.51 -9.04 0.14
N LEU A 344 17.63 -8.36 -1.00
CA LEU A 344 18.58 -8.68 -2.05
C LEU A 344 19.74 -7.70 -1.98
N ARG A 345 20.93 -8.20 -1.67
CA ARG A 345 22.16 -7.43 -1.65
C ARG A 345 22.75 -7.35 -3.05
N VAL A 346 22.97 -6.15 -3.53
CA VAL A 346 23.71 -5.87 -4.77
C VAL A 346 25.09 -5.36 -4.39
N GLN A 347 26.12 -6.10 -4.76
CA GLN A 347 27.51 -5.70 -4.59
C GLN A 347 28.13 -5.36 -5.94
N LEU A 348 28.64 -4.14 -6.09
CA LEU A 348 29.35 -3.69 -7.29
C LEU A 348 30.85 -3.66 -7.00
N SER A 349 31.64 -4.25 -7.89
CA SER A 349 33.08 -4.42 -7.71
C SER A 349 33.88 -4.10 -8.97
N HIS A 350 35.13 -3.69 -8.76
CA HIS A 350 36.14 -3.53 -9.81
C HIS A 350 37.34 -4.43 -9.46
N GLY A 351 37.49 -5.55 -10.17
CA GLY A 351 38.41 -6.61 -9.77
C GLY A 351 38.03 -7.13 -8.37
N ASP A 352 39.01 -7.22 -7.46
CA ASP A 352 38.79 -7.67 -6.08
C ASP A 352 38.31 -6.55 -5.12
N THR A 353 38.10 -5.32 -5.64
CA THR A 353 37.70 -4.18 -4.81
C THR A 353 36.19 -3.98 -4.88
N VAL A 354 35.52 -4.10 -3.74
CA VAL A 354 34.10 -3.72 -3.61
C VAL A 354 34.01 -2.20 -3.60
N LEU A 355 33.23 -1.65 -4.54
CA LEU A 355 32.97 -0.21 -4.63
C LEU A 355 31.80 0.17 -3.73
N VAL A 356 30.73 -0.63 -3.76
CA VAL A 356 29.53 -0.41 -2.95
C VAL A 356 28.77 -1.71 -2.74
N SER A 357 28.05 -1.78 -1.63
CA SER A 357 27.06 -2.82 -1.32
C SER A 357 25.77 -2.13 -0.90
N VAL A 358 24.66 -2.49 -1.53
CA VAL A 358 23.34 -1.90 -1.26
C VAL A 358 22.32 -3.01 -1.12
N ASP A 359 21.47 -2.92 -0.11
CA ASP A 359 20.39 -3.88 0.11
C ASP A 359 19.07 -3.31 -0.42
N LYS A 360 18.35 -4.12 -1.19
CA LYS A 360 16.96 -3.87 -1.60
C LYS A 360 16.03 -4.75 -0.77
N PRO A 361 15.12 -4.19 0.03
CA PRO A 361 14.13 -4.99 0.74
C PRO A 361 13.35 -5.93 -0.19
N LEU A 362 13.10 -7.15 0.28
CA LEU A 362 12.35 -8.18 -0.42
C LEU A 362 11.11 -8.54 0.40
N ASP A 363 9.92 -8.40 -0.19
CA ASP A 363 8.70 -8.93 0.41
C ASP A 363 8.80 -10.48 0.43
N PRO A 364 8.70 -11.15 1.60
CA PRO A 364 8.73 -12.61 1.68
C PRO A 364 7.69 -13.28 0.79
N ALA A 365 6.56 -12.61 0.52
CA ALA A 365 5.51 -13.12 -0.34
C ALA A 365 5.75 -12.86 -1.84
N ALA A 366 6.73 -12.04 -2.22
CA ALA A 366 7.02 -11.74 -3.62
C ALA A 366 7.64 -12.94 -4.35
N ALA A 367 7.47 -12.98 -5.67
CA ALA A 367 8.17 -13.94 -6.51
C ALA A 367 9.63 -13.52 -6.65
N LEU A 368 10.55 -14.32 -6.09
CA LEU A 368 11.98 -14.05 -6.11
C LEU A 368 12.52 -13.87 -7.53
N ASP A 369 12.09 -14.70 -8.48
CA ASP A 369 12.54 -14.64 -9.87
C ASP A 369 12.23 -13.29 -10.52
N LEU A 370 11.03 -12.74 -10.30
CA LEU A 370 10.66 -11.42 -10.79
C LEU A 370 11.50 -10.32 -10.14
N ALA A 371 11.75 -10.42 -8.84
CA ALA A 371 12.59 -9.43 -8.14
C ALA A 371 14.05 -9.44 -8.62
N LEU A 372 14.58 -10.62 -9.01
CA LEU A 372 15.91 -10.76 -9.60
C LEU A 372 15.95 -10.22 -11.04
N GLU A 373 14.92 -10.50 -11.85
CA GLU A 373 14.78 -9.95 -13.20
C GLU A 373 14.72 -8.42 -13.18
N ASP A 374 13.91 -7.83 -12.30
CA ASP A 374 13.80 -6.38 -12.13
C ASP A 374 15.16 -5.74 -11.76
N LEU A 375 15.92 -6.37 -10.86
CA LEU A 375 17.26 -5.90 -10.48
C LEU A 375 18.28 -6.04 -11.62
N ALA A 376 18.22 -7.12 -12.39
CA ALA A 376 19.08 -7.32 -13.55
C ALA A 376 18.81 -6.29 -14.64
N ASP A 377 17.55 -5.99 -14.93
CA ASP A 377 17.15 -4.94 -15.87
C ASP A 377 17.59 -3.55 -15.39
N ALA A 378 17.42 -3.27 -14.09
CA ALA A 378 17.87 -2.05 -13.46
C ALA A 378 19.40 -1.86 -13.60
N LEU A 379 20.19 -2.89 -13.30
CA LEU A 379 21.65 -2.88 -13.46
C LEU A 379 22.09 -2.74 -14.93
N SER A 380 21.41 -3.45 -15.84
CA SER A 380 21.63 -3.36 -17.28
C SER A 380 21.38 -1.94 -17.81
N SER A 381 20.36 -1.23 -17.27
CA SER A 381 20.08 0.16 -17.62
C SER A 381 21.22 1.13 -17.24
N LEU A 382 22.06 0.76 -16.26
CA LEU A 382 23.27 1.50 -15.89
C LEU A 382 24.49 1.14 -16.75
N GLY A 383 24.35 0.19 -17.68
CA GLY A 383 25.42 -0.30 -18.54
C GLY A 383 26.28 -1.41 -17.94
N VAL A 384 25.89 -1.96 -16.78
CA VAL A 384 26.59 -3.11 -16.17
C VAL A 384 26.21 -4.38 -16.93
N THR A 385 27.21 -5.10 -17.44
CA THR A 385 26.99 -6.30 -18.28
C THR A 385 27.49 -7.60 -17.66
N ASP A 386 28.46 -7.54 -16.73
CA ASP A 386 28.93 -8.70 -15.98
C ASP A 386 28.13 -8.82 -14.67
N MET A 387 27.11 -9.68 -14.69
CA MET A 387 26.17 -9.88 -13.59
C MET A 387 26.09 -11.37 -13.21
N SER A 388 26.04 -11.65 -11.91
CA SER A 388 25.84 -13.01 -11.41
C SER A 388 24.95 -13.02 -10.17
N VAL A 389 24.21 -14.11 -9.97
CA VAL A 389 23.43 -14.35 -8.75
C VAL A 389 24.19 -15.37 -7.89
N SER A 390 24.34 -15.07 -6.61
CA SER A 390 24.90 -15.97 -5.59
C SER A 390 23.78 -16.55 -4.74
N GLU A 391 23.84 -17.85 -4.45
CA GLU A 391 22.93 -18.49 -3.49
C GLU A 391 23.32 -18.20 -2.04
N ASP A 392 24.62 -17.92 -1.80
CA ASP A 392 25.15 -17.60 -0.48
C ASP A 392 25.23 -16.09 -0.24
N PRO A 393 25.00 -15.61 1.00
CA PRO A 393 25.24 -14.22 1.37
C PRO A 393 26.68 -13.78 1.09
N LEU A 394 26.83 -12.53 0.65
CA LEU A 394 28.15 -11.94 0.41
C LEU A 394 28.79 -11.48 1.73
N PRO A 395 30.13 -11.59 1.84
CA PRO A 395 30.89 -11.25 3.05
C PRO A 395 30.84 -9.75 3.40
#